data_AF-A0AAI9MVB7-F1
#
_entry.id   AF-A0AAI9MVB7-F1
#
_cell.length_a   1.000
_cell.length_b   1.000
_cell.length_c   1.000
_cell.angle_alpha   90.00
_cell.angle_beta   90.00
_cell.angle_gamma   90.00
#
_symmetry.space_group_name_H-M   'P 1'
#
loop_
_entity.id
_entity.type
_entity.pdbx_description
1 polymer ?
#
loop_
_entity_poly.entity_id
_entity_poly.type
_entity_poly.pdbx_seq_one_letter_code
_entity_poly.pdbx_strand_id
1 'polypeptide(L)' 'MFYFLYEIGIDNSYDYWYVKIKTKSGKVYKTKTNFYCSIRESDHGKVILGVNGESRRLYLDFPSSSNCSTALNEAD' A
#
# COMPACT_ATOMS: atom_id res chain seq x y z
N MET A 1 4.21 18.02 3.91
CA MET A 1 4.48 17.28 2.66
C MET A 1 4.96 15.90 3.05
N PHE A 2 4.32 14.84 2.56
CA PHE A 2 4.71 13.46 2.87
C PHE A 2 5.62 12.96 1.76
N TYR A 3 6.78 12.43 2.11
CA TYR A 3 7.73 11.82 1.19
C TYR A 3 8.34 10.59 1.86
N PHE A 4 8.79 9.65 1.04
CA PHE A 4 9.50 8.45 1.46
C PHE A 4 10.55 8.10 0.40
N LEU A 5 11.55 7.31 0.81
CA LEU A 5 12.62 6.85 -0.08
C LEU A 5 12.32 5.44 -0.55
N TYR A 6 12.80 5.10 -1.74
CA TYR A 6 12.69 3.79 -2.35
C TYR A 6 13.88 3.57 -3.29
N GLU A 7 14.12 2.33 -3.67
CA GLU A 7 15.25 1.93 -4.52
C GLU A 7 14.75 1.43 -5.88
N ILE A 8 15.54 1.67 -6.93
CA ILE A 8 15.23 1.22 -8.29
C ILE A 8 16.48 0.54 -8.86
N GLY A 9 16.29 -0.56 -9.57
CA GLY A 9 17.37 -1.29 -10.24
C GLY A 9 18.29 -2.08 -9.31
N ILE A 10 17.91 -2.27 -8.04
CA ILE A 10 18.61 -3.12 -7.08
C ILE A 10 17.94 -4.48 -7.02
N ASP A 11 18.72 -5.53 -7.25
CA ASP A 11 18.23 -6.91 -7.17
C ASP A 11 17.77 -7.26 -5.76
N ASN A 12 16.64 -7.97 -5.66
CA ASN A 12 16.02 -8.39 -4.40
C ASN A 12 15.60 -7.24 -3.45
N SER A 13 15.45 -6.02 -3.95
CA SER A 13 14.82 -4.90 -3.22
C SER A 13 13.33 -4.78 -3.60
N TYR A 14 12.46 -4.61 -2.61
CA TYR A 14 11.01 -4.56 -2.80
C TYR A 14 10.35 -3.53 -1.88
N ASP A 15 9.30 -2.87 -2.36
CA ASP A 15 8.50 -1.97 -1.53
C ASP A 15 7.36 -2.73 -0.85
N TYR A 16 7.32 -2.61 0.48
CA TYR A 16 6.31 -3.24 1.32
C TYR A 16 5.36 -2.20 1.90
N TRP A 17 4.06 -2.52 1.88
CA TRP A 17 3.01 -1.58 2.24
C TRP A 17 2.19 -2.09 3.42
N TYR A 18 2.16 -1.29 4.47
CA TYR A 18 1.39 -1.57 5.67
C TYR A 18 0.48 -0.41 6.03
N VAL A 19 -0.81 -0.69 6.16
CA VAL A 19 -1.81 0.27 6.62
C VAL A 19 -2.52 -0.31 7.83
N LYS A 20 -2.64 0.50 8.88
CA LYS A 20 -3.45 0.23 10.08
C LYS A 20 -4.44 1.36 10.28
N ILE A 21 -5.73 1.04 10.27
CA ILE A 21 -6.82 2.02 10.39
C ILE A 21 -7.61 1.71 11.66
N LYS A 22 -7.87 2.74 12.46
CA LYS A 22 -8.83 2.67 13.57
C LYS A 22 -10.11 3.41 13.16
N THR A 23 -11.24 2.72 13.14
CA THR A 23 -12.53 3.33 12.82
C THR A 23 -13.03 4.18 13.99
N LYS A 24 -14.02 5.04 13.74
CA LYS A 24 -14.71 5.81 14.80
C LYS A 24 -15.37 4.91 15.85
N SER A 25 -15.81 3.70 15.47
CA SER A 25 -16.35 2.69 16.39
C SER A 25 -15.28 1.98 17.23
N GLY A 26 -14.00 2.27 17.01
CA GLY A 26 -12.88 1.68 17.74
C GLY A 26 -12.32 0.40 17.13
N LYS A 27 -12.96 -0.17 16.10
CA LYS A 27 -12.43 -1.34 15.38
C LYS A 27 -11.13 -1.01 14.67
N VAL A 28 -10.20 -1.96 14.67
CA VAL A 28 -8.90 -1.81 14.03
C VAL A 28 -8.82 -2.76 12.85
N TYR A 29 -8.36 -2.26 11.71
CA TYR A 29 -8.10 -3.07 10.53
C TYR A 29 -6.67 -2.86 10.05
N LYS A 30 -6.03 -3.93 9.57
CA LYS A 30 -4.65 -3.91 9.07
C LYS A 30 -4.49 -4.73 7.80
N THR A 31 -3.54 -4.34 6.96
CA THR A 31 -3.10 -5.20 5.85
C THR A 31 -2.38 -6.44 6.39
N LYS A 32 -2.24 -7.48 5.55
CA LYS A 32 -1.36 -8.61 5.87
C LYS A 32 0.09 -8.15 6.00
N THR A 33 0.88 -8.87 6.80
CA THR A 33 2.33 -8.67 6.85
C THR A 33 2.97 -8.96 5.50
N ASN A 34 4.05 -8.25 5.19
CA ASN A 34 4.87 -8.44 3.97
C ASN A 34 4.06 -8.36 2.66
N PHE A 35 3.01 -7.53 2.61
CA PHE A 35 2.37 -7.21 1.34
C PHE A 35 3.30 -6.31 0.53
N TYR A 36 3.89 -6.86 -0.54
CA TYR A 36 4.78 -6.14 -1.43
C TYR A 36 4.04 -5.67 -2.69
N CYS A 37 4.43 -4.49 -3.16
CA CYS A 37 4.04 -3.94 -4.47
C CYS A 37 5.06 -2.86 -4.82
N SER A 38 6.04 -3.19 -5.64
CA SER A 38 7.19 -2.30 -5.87
C SER A 38 6.91 -1.20 -6.89
N ILE A 39 7.42 -0.01 -6.58
CA ILE A 39 7.45 1.16 -7.45
C ILE A 39 8.45 0.90 -8.57
N ARG A 40 8.13 1.34 -9.79
CA ARG A 40 9.06 1.30 -10.92
C ARG A 40 9.53 2.69 -11.29
N GLU A 41 10.61 2.78 -12.08
CA GLU A 41 11.13 4.04 -12.64
C GLU A 41 10.03 4.88 -13.30
N SER A 42 9.11 4.24 -14.03
CA SER A 42 7.99 4.91 -14.71
C SER A 42 6.98 5.58 -13.76
N ASP A 43 6.99 5.20 -12.48
CA ASP A 43 6.04 5.64 -11.46
C ASP A 43 6.61 6.76 -10.57
N HIS A 44 7.81 7.26 -10.89
CA HIS A 44 8.53 8.24 -10.09
C HIS A 44 7.64 9.42 -9.70
N GLY A 45 7.50 9.64 -8.38
CA GLY A 45 6.73 10.74 -7.80
C GLY A 45 5.20 10.57 -7.88
N LYS A 46 4.69 9.42 -8.34
CA LYS A 46 3.25 9.17 -8.52
C LYS A 46 2.83 7.84 -7.91
N VAL A 47 2.44 7.89 -6.64
CA VAL A 47 1.85 6.76 -5.93
C VAL A 47 0.52 7.15 -5.32
N ILE A 48 -0.52 6.38 -5.59
CA ILE A 48 -1.84 6.57 -5.00
C ILE A 48 -2.14 5.40 -4.05
N LEU A 49 -2.42 5.72 -2.79
CA LEU A 49 -2.95 4.78 -1.81
C LEU A 49 -4.45 5.03 -1.62
N GLY A 50 -5.26 4.08 -2.07
CA GLY A 50 -6.71 4.10 -1.92
C GLY A 50 -7.17 3.14 -0.83
N VAL A 51 -8.03 3.59 0.09
CA VAL A 51 -8.67 2.72 1.08
C VAL A 51 -10.16 2.68 0.81
N ASN A 52 -10.71 1.49 0.61
CA ASN A 52 -12.15 1.28 0.45
C ASN A 52 -12.68 0.49 1.65
N GLY A 53 -13.57 1.12 2.42
CA GLY A 53 -14.15 0.53 3.63
C GLY A 53 -15.22 -0.54 3.36
N GLU A 54 -15.93 -0.47 2.24
CA GLU A 54 -16.99 -1.42 1.87
C GLU A 54 -16.38 -2.78 1.48
N SER A 55 -15.42 -2.74 0.55
CA SER A 55 -14.66 -3.93 0.14
C SER A 55 -13.59 -4.35 1.16
N ARG A 56 -13.29 -3.49 2.14
CA ARG A 56 -12.20 -3.65 3.13
C ARG A 56 -10.86 -3.91 2.45
N ARG A 57 -10.44 -3.01 1.57
CA ARG A 57 -9.19 -3.17 0.79
C ARG A 57 -8.34 -1.91 0.82
N LEU A 58 -7.03 -2.15 0.82
CA LEU A 58 -6.04 -1.19 0.36
C LEU A 58 -5.77 -1.43 -1.13
N TYR A 59 -5.74 -0.36 -1.89
CA TYR A 59 -5.33 -0.31 -3.28
C TYR A 59 -4.06 0.54 -3.39
N LEU A 60 -3.10 0.03 -4.14
CA LEU A 60 -1.97 0.80 -4.64
C LEU A 60 -2.14 0.94 -6.14
N ASP A 61 -2.13 2.17 -6.59
CA ASP A 61 -2.16 2.49 -8.01
C ASP A 61 -0.91 3.29 -8.35
N PHE A 62 -0.12 2.72 -9.26
CA PHE A 62 1.03 3.33 -9.88
C PHE A 62 0.64 3.66 -11.33
N PRO A 63 0.23 4.92 -11.61
CA PRO A 63 -0.52 5.25 -12.82
C PRO A 63 0.18 4.91 -14.14
N SER A 64 1.51 4.76 -14.12
CA SER A 64 2.30 4.48 -15.31
C SER A 64 2.60 2.99 -15.52
N SER A 65 2.45 2.12 -14.51
CA SER A 65 2.95 0.74 -14.59
C SER A 65 2.00 -0.36 -14.15
N SER A 66 1.39 -0.24 -12.98
CA SER A 66 0.70 -1.36 -12.35
C SER A 66 -0.18 -0.92 -11.18
N ASN A 67 -1.06 -1.83 -10.76
CA ASN A 67 -1.82 -1.69 -9.53
C ASN A 67 -1.74 -2.99 -8.72
N CYS A 68 -1.84 -2.84 -7.41
CA CYS A 68 -1.93 -3.95 -6.47
C CYS A 68 -3.05 -3.69 -5.46
N SER A 69 -3.57 -4.75 -4.84
CA SER A 69 -4.47 -4.57 -3.71
C SER A 69 -4.36 -5.71 -2.71
N THR A 70 -4.69 -5.40 -1.46
CA THR A 70 -4.76 -6.37 -0.37
C THR A 70 -5.98 -6.13 0.51
N ALA A 71 -6.47 -7.19 1.13
CA ALA A 71 -7.51 -7.09 2.15
C ALA A 71 -7.00 -6.35 3.41
N LEU A 72 -7.93 -5.67 4.05
CA LEU A 72 -7.82 -5.12 5.40
C LEU A 72 -8.55 -6.09 6.34
N ASN A 73 -7.77 -6.76 7.18
CA ASN A 73 -8.27 -7.73 8.15
C ASN A 73 -8.50 -7.03 9.49
N GLU A 74 -9.60 -7.35 10.16
CA GLU A 74 -9.82 -6.88 11.54
C GLU A 74 -8.65 -7.38 12.40
N ALA A 75 -8.04 -6.50 13.17
CA ALA A 75 -6.95 -6.85 14.06
C ALA A 75 -7.54 -7.38 15.37
N ASP A 76 -6.99 -8.49 15.86
CA ASP A 76 -7.28 -9.04 17.19
C ASP A 76 -6.99 -8.02 18.31
#